data_AF-A0A5C6DET5-F1
#
_entry.id   AF-A0A5C6DET5-F1
#
_cell.length_a   1.000
_cell.length_b   1.000
_cell.length_c   1.000
_cell.angle_alpha   90.00
_cell.angle_beta   90.00
_cell.angle_gamma   90.00
#
_symmetry.space_group_name_H-M   'P 1'
#
loop_
_entity.id
_entity.type
_entity.pdbx_description
1 polymer ?
#
loop_
_entity_poly.entity_id
_entity_poly.type
_entity_poly.pdbx_seq_one_letter_code
_entity_poly.pdbx_strand_id
1 'polypeptide(L)'
;MNDINPFEPSLEQADAELHDESASASRQRSLVALYVLTAVCGAVQVVTYESSAIHYLFSLSIALAATSWAVADSRIRGRRFIGILRVVYLLVWPLASLVYLLLTRRLRGLGWWGLNGAALFATLMLTFFSMYFLLLAIGRLDLVDPTLFE
;
A
#
# COMPACT_ATOMS: atom_id res chain seq x y z
N MET A 1 -40.66 -28.95 23.12
CA MET A 1 -39.31 -29.55 23.04
C MET A 1 -38.62 -28.75 21.93
N ASN A 2 -37.79 -27.78 22.28
CA ASN A 2 -37.09 -26.96 21.28
C ASN A 2 -35.95 -27.82 20.72
N ASP A 3 -36.08 -28.21 19.45
CA ASP A 3 -34.99 -28.80 18.70
C ASP A 3 -33.92 -27.72 18.52
N ILE A 4 -32.89 -27.75 19.37
CA ILE A 4 -31.68 -26.97 19.19
C ILE A 4 -31.03 -27.54 17.93
N ASN A 5 -31.12 -26.81 16.83
CA ASN A 5 -30.48 -27.18 15.57
C ASN A 5 -28.96 -27.03 15.78
N PRO A 6 -28.18 -28.13 15.79
CA PRO A 6 -26.75 -28.08 16.11
C PRO A 6 -25.91 -27.36 15.04
N PHE A 7 -26.55 -26.88 13.97
CA PHE A 7 -25.91 -26.17 12.86
C PHE A 7 -26.16 -24.65 12.87
N GLU A 8 -26.96 -24.10 13.80
CA GLU A 8 -27.01 -22.64 13.96
C GLU A 8 -25.73 -22.18 14.68
N PRO A 9 -24.87 -21.36 14.04
CA PRO A 9 -23.73 -20.77 14.71
C PRO A 9 -24.25 -19.94 15.88
N SER A 10 -23.56 -20.00 17.02
CA SER A 10 -23.91 -19.12 18.14
C SER A 10 -23.77 -17.66 17.67
N LEU A 11 -24.59 -16.75 18.22
CA LEU A 11 -24.48 -15.32 17.91
C LEU A 11 -23.04 -14.80 18.02
N GLU A 12 -22.29 -15.34 19.00
CA GLU A 12 -20.87 -15.04 19.21
C GLU A 12 -19.96 -15.53 18.06
N GLN A 13 -20.25 -16.68 17.45
CA GLN A 13 -19.55 -17.15 16.24
C GLN A 13 -19.87 -16.29 15.03
N ALA A 14 -21.14 -15.91 14.84
CA ALA A 14 -21.55 -15.05 13.74
C ALA A 14 -20.92 -13.64 13.83
N ASP A 15 -20.86 -13.06 15.04
CA ASP A 15 -20.23 -11.76 15.27
C ASP A 15 -18.71 -11.81 15.02
N ALA A 16 -18.04 -12.88 15.45
CA ALA A 16 -16.61 -13.08 15.21
C ALA A 16 -16.30 -13.22 13.71
N GLU A 17 -17.11 -13.97 12.98
CA GLU A 17 -16.96 -14.17 11.53
C GLU A 17 -17.14 -12.84 10.76
N LEU A 18 -18.18 -12.07 11.08
CA LEU A 18 -18.43 -10.76 10.48
C LEU A 18 -17.27 -9.78 10.73
N HIS A 19 -16.68 -9.81 11.93
CA HIS A 19 -15.52 -8.99 12.26
C HIS A 19 -14.29 -9.34 11.43
N ASP A 20 -14.01 -10.63 11.25
CA ASP A 20 -12.87 -11.11 10.45
C ASP A 20 -13.02 -10.76 8.97
N GLU A 21 -14.21 -10.90 8.40
CA GLU A 21 -14.50 -10.50 7.02
C GLU A 21 -14.23 -9.01 6.79
N SER A 22 -14.73 -8.16 7.69
CA SER A 22 -14.54 -6.70 7.58
C SER A 22 -13.06 -6.28 7.61
N ALA A 23 -12.26 -6.95 8.45
CA ALA A 23 -10.83 -6.66 8.59
C ALA A 23 -10.04 -7.12 7.36
N SER A 24 -10.39 -8.30 6.81
CA SER A 24 -9.77 -8.84 5.59
C SER A 24 -10.04 -7.95 4.37
N ALA A 25 -11.28 -7.47 4.21
CA ALA A 25 -11.68 -6.57 3.14
C ALA A 25 -10.96 -5.22 3.23
N SER A 26 -10.82 -4.67 4.45
CA SER A 26 -10.07 -3.44 4.70
C SER A 26 -8.59 -3.56 4.33
N ARG A 27 -7.95 -4.70 4.66
CA ARG A 27 -6.57 -5.00 4.27
C ARG A 27 -6.43 -5.04 2.74
N GLN A 28 -7.34 -5.73 2.05
CA GLN A 28 -7.30 -5.83 0.59
C GLN A 28 -7.49 -4.47 -0.09
N ARG A 29 -8.47 -3.67 0.36
CA ARG A 29 -8.70 -2.31 -0.17
C ARG A 29 -7.47 -1.41 0.02
N SER A 30 -6.80 -1.50 1.16
CA SER A 30 -5.57 -0.73 1.43
C SER A 30 -4.42 -1.15 0.51
N LEU A 31 -4.25 -2.45 0.24
CA LEU A 31 -3.26 -2.92 -0.73
C LEU A 31 -3.59 -2.43 -2.14
N VAL A 32 -4.83 -2.58 -2.59
CA VAL A 32 -5.26 -2.09 -3.91
C VAL A 32 -5.01 -0.59 -4.04
N ALA A 33 -5.38 0.19 -3.02
CA ALA A 33 -5.11 1.63 -3.00
C ALA A 33 -3.61 1.94 -3.10
N LEU A 34 -2.74 1.18 -2.40
CA LEU A 34 -1.29 1.35 -2.47
C LEU A 34 -0.77 1.14 -3.91
N TYR A 35 -1.14 0.04 -4.56
CA TYR A 35 -0.72 -0.24 -5.94
C TYR A 35 -1.25 0.78 -6.95
N VAL A 36 -2.52 1.18 -6.81
CA VAL A 36 -3.12 2.21 -7.68
C VAL A 36 -2.41 3.55 -7.49
N LEU A 37 -2.17 3.98 -6.24
CA LEU A 37 -1.45 5.23 -5.95
C LEU A 37 -0.02 5.18 -6.49
N THR A 38 0.69 4.06 -6.34
CA THR A 38 2.04 3.88 -6.90
C THR A 38 2.04 3.94 -8.43
N ALA A 39 1.07 3.31 -9.10
CA ALA A 39 0.94 3.35 -10.55
C ALA A 39 0.65 4.77 -11.07
N VAL A 40 -0.28 5.47 -10.42
CA VAL A 40 -0.61 6.86 -10.77
C VAL A 40 0.59 7.78 -10.50
N CYS A 41 1.30 7.57 -9.39
CA CYS A 41 2.53 8.32 -9.08
C CYS A 41 3.57 8.16 -10.19
N GLY A 42 3.83 6.93 -10.65
CA GLY A 42 4.78 6.66 -11.73
C GLY A 42 4.41 7.35 -13.04
N ALA A 43 3.12 7.38 -13.40
CA ALA A 43 2.64 8.09 -14.58
C ALA A 43 2.74 9.62 -14.42
N VAL A 44 2.34 10.16 -13.28
CA VAL A 44 2.33 11.61 -13.01
C VAL A 44 3.75 12.17 -12.93
N GLN A 45 4.72 11.41 -12.40
CA GLN A 45 6.13 11.84 -12.32
C GLN A 45 6.72 12.20 -13.68
N VAL A 46 6.29 11.55 -14.76
CA VAL A 46 6.76 11.87 -16.12
C VAL A 46 6.24 13.22 -16.60
N VAL A 47 5.03 13.61 -16.17
CA VAL A 47 4.36 14.85 -16.60
C VAL A 47 4.72 16.04 -15.71
N THR A 48 4.94 15.81 -14.41
CA THR A 48 5.10 16.88 -13.41
C THR A 48 6.39 16.75 -12.62
N TYR A 49 7.51 16.48 -13.32
CA TYR A 49 8.82 16.25 -12.71
C TYR A 49 9.24 17.37 -11.74
N GLU A 50 8.91 18.64 -12.04
CA GLU A 50 9.35 19.79 -11.23
C GLU A 50 8.47 20.11 -10.02
N SER A 51 7.28 19.52 -9.90
CA SER A 51 6.35 19.90 -8.83
C SER A 51 6.63 19.13 -7.54
N SER A 52 7.45 19.71 -6.65
CA SER A 52 7.71 19.16 -5.31
C SER A 52 6.42 18.93 -4.50
N ALA A 53 5.41 19.79 -4.68
CA ALA A 53 4.13 19.67 -3.99
C ALA A 53 3.39 18.36 -4.34
N ILE A 54 3.38 17.98 -5.63
CA ILE A 54 2.76 16.73 -6.09
C ILE A 54 3.50 15.52 -5.51
N HIS A 55 4.83 15.57 -5.46
CA HIS A 55 5.64 14.53 -4.85
C HIS A 55 5.30 14.33 -3.36
N TYR A 56 5.16 15.42 -2.60
CA TYR A 56 4.76 15.34 -1.19
C TYR A 56 3.34 14.78 -1.02
N LEU A 57 2.38 15.16 -1.88
CA LEU A 57 1.01 14.65 -1.84
C LEU A 57 0.96 13.13 -2.11
N PHE A 58 1.71 12.63 -3.11
CA PHE A 58 1.78 11.19 -3.36
C PHE A 58 2.49 10.46 -2.23
N SER A 59 3.61 10.99 -1.73
CA SER A 59 4.34 10.40 -0.61
C SER A 59 3.44 10.27 0.63
N LEU A 60 2.68 11.32 0.96
CA LEU A 60 1.72 11.32 2.05
C LEU A 60 0.58 10.32 1.81
N SER A 61 0.03 10.28 0.59
CA SER A 61 -1.07 9.35 0.24
C SER A 61 -0.63 7.89 0.33
N ILE A 62 0.57 7.57 -0.16
CA ILE A 62 1.18 6.24 -0.05
C ILE A 62 1.44 5.89 1.42
N ALA A 63 1.96 6.82 2.21
CA ALA A 63 2.18 6.61 3.64
C ALA A 63 0.87 6.35 4.40
N LEU A 64 -0.21 7.06 4.08
CA LEU A 64 -1.54 6.83 4.64
C LEU A 64 -2.08 5.44 4.27
N ALA A 65 -1.98 5.04 3.00
CA ALA A 65 -2.41 3.71 2.53
C ALA A 65 -1.58 2.58 3.16
N ALA A 66 -0.26 2.75 3.29
CA ALA A 66 0.62 1.80 3.97
C ALA A 66 0.27 1.69 5.47
N THR A 67 -0.02 2.81 6.12
CA THR A 67 -0.42 2.84 7.53
C THR A 67 -1.79 2.20 7.73
N SER A 68 -2.77 2.46 6.85
CA SER A 68 -4.09 1.82 6.93
C SER A 68 -4.00 0.31 6.74
N TRP A 69 -3.16 -0.14 5.81
CA TRP A 69 -2.85 -1.56 5.63
C TRP A 69 -2.25 -2.18 6.90
N ALA A 70 -1.25 -1.53 7.51
CA ALA A 70 -0.61 -2.04 8.73
C ALA A 70 -1.58 -2.09 9.91
N VAL A 71 -2.47 -1.10 10.05
CA VAL A 71 -3.53 -1.10 11.05
C VAL A 71 -4.50 -2.25 10.81
N ALA A 72 -4.93 -2.50 9.57
CA ALA A 72 -5.79 -3.63 9.24
C ALA A 72 -5.12 -4.99 9.51
N ASP A 73 -3.85 -5.16 9.11
CA ASP A 73 -3.08 -6.40 9.38
C ASP A 73 -2.90 -6.64 10.89
N SER A 74 -2.71 -5.57 11.67
CA SER A 74 -2.60 -5.70 13.13
C SER A 74 -3.91 -6.12 13.81
N ARG A 75 -5.06 -5.66 13.30
CA ARG A 75 -6.40 -6.04 13.79
C ARG A 75 -6.68 -7.51 13.57
N ILE A 76 -6.39 -8.03 12.37
CA ILE A 76 -6.54 -9.46 12.03
C ILE A 76 -5.70 -10.35 12.96
N ARG A 77 -4.59 -9.84 13.49
CA ARG A 77 -3.71 -10.56 14.42
C ARG A 77 -4.07 -10.38 15.89
N GLY A 78 -5.17 -9.69 16.20
CA GLY A 78 -5.59 -9.40 17.58
C GLY A 78 -4.62 -8.48 18.35
N ARG A 79 -3.72 -7.74 17.67
CA ARG A 79 -2.77 -6.84 18.34
C ARG A 79 -3.28 -5.41 18.35
N ARG A 80 -3.23 -4.76 19.51
CA ARG A 80 -3.55 -3.33 19.64
C ARG A 80 -2.43 -2.48 19.06
N PHE A 81 -2.75 -1.72 18.02
CA PHE A 81 -1.84 -0.75 17.43
C PHE A 81 -1.90 0.55 18.24
N ILE A 82 -0.86 0.82 19.04
CA ILE A 82 -0.75 2.05 19.85
C ILE A 82 -0.78 3.27 18.93
N GLY A 83 -1.53 4.32 19.32
CA GLY A 83 -1.73 5.51 18.48
C GLY A 83 -0.42 6.18 18.03
N ILE A 84 0.56 6.30 18.92
CA ILE A 84 1.88 6.87 18.64
C ILE A 84 2.61 6.08 17.55
N LEU A 85 2.50 4.74 17.57
CA LEU A 85 3.10 3.91 16.53
C LEU A 85 2.51 4.21 15.14
N ARG A 86 1.27 4.73 15.03
CA ARG A 86 0.68 5.09 13.73
C ARG A 86 1.40 6.28 13.10
N VAL A 87 1.73 7.28 13.92
CA VAL A 87 2.45 8.48 13.47
C VAL A 87 3.89 8.13 13.09
N VAL A 88 4.55 7.32 13.91
CA VAL A 88 5.89 6.81 13.57
C VAL A 88 5.85 6.00 12.27
N TYR A 89 4.87 5.10 12.13
CA TYR A 89 4.72 4.32 10.91
C TYR A 89 4.44 5.19 9.70
N LEU A 90 3.67 6.27 9.81
CA LEU A 90 3.44 7.22 8.72
C LEU A 90 4.75 7.86 8.24
N LEU A 91 5.62 8.28 9.17
CA LEU A 91 6.84 9.02 8.85
C LEU A 91 7.96 8.14 8.28
N VAL A 92 8.11 6.93 8.82
CA VAL A 92 9.19 6.01 8.44
C VAL A 92 8.65 4.68 7.91
N TRP A 93 7.55 4.74 7.14
CA TRP A 93 6.78 3.57 6.72
C TRP A 93 7.58 2.42 6.07
N PRO A 94 8.63 2.65 5.25
CA PRO A 94 9.38 1.54 4.65
C PRO A 94 10.15 0.77 5.73
N LEU A 95 10.77 1.49 6.66
CA LEU A 95 11.56 0.90 7.73
C LEU A 95 10.67 0.34 8.85
N ALA A 96 9.60 1.04 9.19
CA ALA A 96 8.63 0.61 10.19
C ALA A 96 7.87 -0.65 9.74
N SER A 97 7.54 -0.77 8.45
CA SER A 97 6.91 -1.98 7.90
C SER A 97 7.84 -3.18 7.94
N LEU A 98 9.12 -2.97 7.62
CA LEU A 98 10.15 -4.00 7.73
C LEU A 98 10.31 -4.49 9.17
N VAL A 99 10.50 -3.57 10.13
CA VAL A 99 10.63 -3.90 11.55
C VAL A 99 9.37 -4.61 12.07
N TYR A 100 8.19 -4.13 11.69
CA TYR A 100 6.92 -4.76 12.07
C TYR A 100 6.80 -6.21 11.56
N LEU A 101 7.18 -6.47 10.30
CA LEU A 101 7.11 -7.81 9.74
C LEU A 101 8.18 -8.74 10.31
N LEU A 102 9.38 -8.23 10.59
CA LEU A 102 10.42 -8.98 11.31
C LEU A 102 9.93 -9.42 12.69
N LEU A 103 9.34 -8.50 13.46
CA LEU A 103 8.83 -8.78 14.80
C LEU A 103 7.62 -9.73 14.81
N THR A 104 6.78 -9.68 13.78
CA THR A 104 5.53 -10.46 13.76
C THR A 104 5.57 -11.76 12.96
N ARG A 105 6.46 -11.88 11.95
CA ARG A 105 6.52 -13.02 11.02
C ARG A 105 7.94 -13.59 10.82
N ARG A 106 8.96 -13.06 11.52
CA ARG A 106 10.38 -13.48 11.40
C ARG A 106 10.84 -13.42 9.92
N LEU A 107 11.67 -14.37 9.49
CA LEU A 107 12.23 -14.45 8.13
C LEU A 107 11.17 -14.61 7.02
N ARG A 108 10.04 -15.28 7.30
CA ARG A 108 8.94 -15.37 6.32
C ARG A 108 8.32 -13.99 6.04
N GLY A 109 8.30 -13.11 7.05
CA GLY A 109 7.87 -11.72 6.90
C GLY A 109 8.77 -10.94 5.94
N LEU A 110 10.08 -11.18 6.00
CA LEU A 110 11.06 -10.52 5.13
C LEU A 110 10.85 -10.87 3.65
N GLY A 111 10.58 -12.14 3.35
CA GLY A 111 10.29 -12.58 1.97
C GLY A 111 9.04 -11.89 1.40
N TRP A 112 7.95 -11.84 2.17
CA TRP A 112 6.72 -11.14 1.74
C TRP A 112 6.90 -9.63 1.63
N TRP A 113 7.68 -9.02 2.53
CA TRP A 113 8.02 -7.61 2.46
C TRP A 113 8.82 -7.30 1.20
N GLY A 114 9.87 -8.08 0.94
CA GLY A 114 10.71 -7.94 -0.24
C GLY A 114 9.92 -8.14 -1.54
N LEU A 115 9.04 -9.14 -1.58
CA LEU A 115 8.18 -9.37 -2.74
C LEU A 115 7.22 -8.20 -2.98
N ASN A 116 6.59 -7.65 -1.94
CA ASN A 116 5.73 -6.47 -2.09
C ASN A 116 6.53 -5.22 -2.47
N GLY A 117 7.71 -5.01 -1.88
CA GLY A 117 8.60 -3.92 -2.25
C GLY A 117 9.02 -4.01 -3.72
N ALA A 118 9.41 -5.20 -4.18
CA ALA A 118 9.74 -5.46 -5.57
C ALA A 118 8.54 -5.27 -6.51
N ALA A 119 7.35 -5.72 -6.11
CA ALA A 119 6.13 -5.54 -6.90
C ALA A 119 5.70 -4.07 -7.01
N LEU A 120 5.79 -3.29 -5.93
CA LEU A 120 5.54 -1.85 -5.95
C LEU A 120 6.58 -1.13 -6.82
N PHE A 121 7.86 -1.49 -6.68
CA PHE A 121 8.92 -0.94 -7.52
C PHE A 121 8.70 -1.27 -9.00
N ALA A 122 8.36 -2.52 -9.33
CA ALA A 122 8.05 -2.93 -10.68
C ALA A 122 6.81 -2.19 -11.23
N THR A 123 5.79 -1.98 -10.41
CA THR A 123 4.59 -1.21 -10.80
C THR A 123 4.96 0.24 -11.11
N LEU A 124 5.79 0.87 -10.27
CA LEU A 124 6.29 2.22 -10.47
C LEU A 124 7.09 2.31 -11.78
N MET A 125 8.06 1.42 -11.99
CA MET A 125 8.89 1.42 -13.19
C MET A 125 8.04 1.18 -14.44
N LEU A 126 7.13 0.20 -14.42
CA LEU A 126 6.29 -0.13 -15.57
C LEU A 126 5.40 1.04 -15.96
N THR A 127 4.76 1.70 -14.99
CA THR A 127 3.90 2.87 -15.27
C THR A 127 4.70 4.08 -15.71
N PHE A 128 5.86 4.32 -15.11
CA PHE A 128 6.79 5.37 -15.52
C PHE A 128 7.26 5.17 -16.97
N PHE A 129 7.83 4.02 -17.31
CA PHE A 129 8.31 3.75 -18.66
C PHE A 129 7.17 3.74 -19.68
N SER A 130 6.00 3.17 -19.34
CA SER A 130 4.84 3.18 -20.23
C SER A 130 4.40 4.61 -20.56
N MET A 131 4.31 5.48 -19.56
CA MET A 131 3.95 6.88 -19.75
C MET A 131 5.02 7.66 -20.53
N TYR A 132 6.30 7.41 -20.24
CA TYR A 132 7.42 7.99 -20.97
C TYR A 132 7.38 7.63 -22.46
N PHE A 133 7.25 6.35 -22.80
CA PHE A 133 7.15 5.92 -24.19
C PHE A 133 5.89 6.43 -24.88
N LEU A 134 4.77 6.54 -24.16
CA LEU A 134 3.53 7.13 -24.69
C LEU A 134 3.73 8.60 -25.08
N LEU A 135 4.34 9.40 -24.20
CA LEU A 135 4.60 10.81 -24.46
C LEU A 135 5.63 11.00 -25.59
N LEU A 136 6.64 10.12 -25.66
CA LEU A 136 7.60 10.10 -26.76
C LEU A 136 6.91 9.78 -28.10
N ALA A 137 6.04 8.77 -28.13
CA ALA A 137 5.32 8.36 -29.34
C ALA A 137 4.37 9.45 -29.87
N ILE A 138 3.82 10.28 -28.99
CA ILE A 138 2.95 11.42 -29.35
C ILE A 138 3.78 12.67 -29.70
N GLY A 139 5.11 12.63 -29.57
CA GLY A 139 5.98 13.77 -29.83
C GLY A 139 5.83 14.90 -28.81
N ARG A 140 5.46 14.56 -27.57
CA ARG A 140 5.34 15.52 -26.45
C ARG A 140 6.60 15.64 -25.61
N LEU A 141 7.52 14.68 -25.74
CA LEU A 141 8.86 14.74 -25.16
C LEU A 141 9.85 14.96 -26.30
N ASP A 142 10.34 16.19 -26.44
CA ASP A 142 11.49 16.47 -27.30
C ASP A 142 12.75 15.98 -26.56
N LEU A 143 13.36 14.91 -27.07
CA LEU A 143 14.63 14.36 -26.56
C LEU A 143 15.82 15.33 -26.72
N VAL A 144 15.59 16.45 -27.41
CA VAL A 144 16.58 17.45 -27.80
C VAL A 144 16.10 18.82 -27.32
N ASP A 145 15.80 18.94 -26.02
CA ASP A 145 15.76 20.26 -25.41
C ASP A 145 17.20 20.60 -24.96
N PRO A 146 17.94 21.46 -25.69
CA PRO A 146 19.35 21.73 -25.41
C PRO A 146 19.58 22.36 -24.03
N THR A 147 18.52 22.83 -23.38
CA THR A 147 18.51 23.40 -22.03
C THR A 147 18.80 22.37 -20.92
N LEU A 148 18.71 21.06 -21.20
CA LEU A 148 19.08 20.00 -20.25
C LEU A 148 20.60 19.72 -20.18
N PHE A 149 21.40 20.35 -21.04
CA PHE A 149 22.87 20.18 -21.10
C PHE A 149 23.66 21.45 -20.72
N GLU A 150 22.99 22.50 -20.23
CA GLU A 150 23.62 23.69 -19.64
C GLU A 150 23.70 23.58 -18.10
#